data_AF-A0A9P0H4R8-F1
#
_entry.id   AF-A0A9P0H4R8-F1
#
_cell.length_a   1.000
_cell.length_b   1.000
_cell.length_c   1.000
_cell.angle_alpha   90.00
_cell.angle_beta   90.00
_cell.angle_gamma   90.00
#
_symmetry.space_group_name_H-M   'P 1'
#
loop_
_entity.id
_entity.type
_entity.pdbx_description
1 polymer ?
#
loop_
_entity_poly.entity_id
_entity_poly.type
_entity_poly.pdbx_seq_one_letter_code
_entity_poly.pdbx_strand_id
1 'polypeptide(L)'
;MMSGSRLFSSANALIKKSSQRNFGILYPALQKATDPIQQLFLEKLREYKKKSSGGQLVDPSPEIQRELKQEHTKLLKMYGGSEGVDMTKFPDIKFTDVKLDPINMDAA
;
A
#
# COMPACT_ATOMS: atom_id res chain seq x y z
N MET A 1 -37.51 -22.59 38.97
CA MET A 1 -36.52 -21.55 38.65
C MET A 1 -35.14 -22.02 39.13
N MET A 2 -34.23 -22.39 38.23
CA MET A 2 -32.87 -22.79 38.62
C MET A 2 -32.08 -21.54 39.02
N SER A 3 -31.65 -21.50 40.28
CA SER A 3 -30.93 -20.37 40.88
C SER A 3 -29.62 -20.07 40.14
N GLY A 4 -29.45 -18.83 39.67
CA GLY A 4 -28.33 -18.38 38.84
C GLY A 4 -26.94 -18.64 39.46
N SER A 5 -26.85 -18.73 40.79
CA SER A 5 -25.60 -19.01 41.51
C SER A 5 -24.96 -20.36 41.12
N ARG A 6 -25.77 -21.38 40.80
CA ARG A 6 -25.28 -22.72 40.41
C ARG A 6 -24.74 -22.74 38.98
N LEU A 7 -25.31 -21.94 38.08
CA LEU A 7 -24.83 -21.76 36.71
C LEU A 7 -23.43 -21.12 36.68
N PHE A 8 -23.19 -20.09 37.50
CA PHE A 8 -21.88 -19.43 37.57
C PHE A 8 -20.78 -20.34 38.16
N SER A 9 -21.10 -21.13 39.18
CA SER A 9 -20.17 -22.12 39.76
C SER A 9 -19.77 -23.19 38.74
N SER A 10 -20.75 -23.70 37.98
CA SER A 10 -20.54 -24.70 36.93
C SER A 10 -19.68 -24.16 35.78
N ALA A 11 -19.95 -22.92 35.37
CA ALA A 11 -19.18 -22.23 34.33
C ALA A 11 -17.71 -22.04 34.74
N ASN A 12 -17.44 -21.60 35.97
CA ASN A 12 -16.08 -21.46 36.48
C ASN A 12 -15.33 -22.80 36.53
N ALA A 13 -15.99 -23.89 36.90
CA ALA A 13 -15.38 -25.22 36.91
C ALA A 13 -15.01 -25.69 35.48
N LEU A 14 -15.88 -25.44 34.50
CA LEU A 14 -15.63 -25.77 33.09
C LEU A 14 -14.51 -24.92 32.49
N ILE A 15 -14.48 -23.62 32.77
CA ILE A 15 -13.41 -22.71 32.32
C ILE A 15 -12.08 -23.14 32.93
N LYS A 16 -12.03 -23.46 34.24
CA LYS A 16 -10.82 -23.93 34.91
C LYS A 16 -10.32 -25.25 34.33
N LYS A 17 -11.22 -26.18 34.02
CA LYS A 17 -10.89 -27.48 33.40
C LYS A 17 -10.43 -27.33 31.94
N SER A 18 -11.04 -26.45 31.15
CA SER A 18 -10.58 -26.15 29.79
C SER A 18 -9.25 -25.41 29.79
N SER A 19 -9.02 -24.45 30.68
CA SER A 19 -7.72 -23.79 30.82
C SER A 19 -6.62 -24.79 31.22
N GLN A 20 -6.88 -25.72 32.14
CA GLN A 20 -5.88 -26.74 32.52
C GLN A 20 -5.55 -27.70 31.37
N ARG A 21 -6.55 -28.08 30.55
CA ARG A 21 -6.32 -28.99 29.41
C ARG A 21 -5.66 -28.31 28.21
N ASN A 22 -5.99 -27.04 27.97
CA ASN A 22 -5.50 -26.31 26.80
C ASN A 22 -4.25 -25.46 27.11
N PHE A 23 -3.77 -25.45 28.36
CA PHE A 23 -2.64 -24.63 28.78
C PHE A 23 -1.40 -24.84 27.90
N GLY A 24 -1.01 -26.10 27.66
CA GLY A 24 0.17 -26.42 26.85
C GLY A 24 0.02 -26.08 25.36
N ILE A 25 -1.21 -26.15 24.82
CA ILE A 25 -1.50 -25.81 23.41
C ILE A 25 -1.51 -24.28 23.22
N LEU A 26 -1.97 -23.54 24.22
CA LEU A 26 -2.00 -22.07 24.23
C LEU A 26 -0.66 -21.45 24.68
N TYR A 27 0.25 -22.25 25.27
CA TYR A 27 1.52 -21.78 25.83
C TYR A 27 2.42 -21.08 24.80
N PRO A 28 2.63 -21.61 23.58
CA PRO A 28 3.44 -20.93 22.56
C PRO A 28 2.82 -19.60 22.08
N ALA A 29 1.49 -19.48 22.12
CA ALA A 29 0.79 -18.26 21.75
C ALA A 29 0.87 -17.17 22.85
N LEU A 30 1.08 -17.57 24.10
CA LEU A 30 1.28 -16.68 25.25
C LEU A 30 2.76 -16.37 25.51
N GLN A 31 3.68 -17.15 24.94
CA GLN A 31 5.11 -16.88 25.04
C GLN A 31 5.49 -15.69 24.16
N LYS A 32 6.22 -14.75 24.76
CA LYS A 32 7.03 -13.81 23.97
C LYS A 32 8.06 -14.64 23.19
N ALA A 33 8.30 -14.28 21.94
CA ALA A 33 9.39 -14.83 21.13
C ALA A 33 10.67 -14.85 21.99
N THR A 34 11.14 -16.04 22.36
CA THR A 34 12.24 -16.19 23.32
C THR A 34 13.59 -16.02 22.62
N ASP A 35 13.62 -16.30 21.32
CA ASP A 35 14.76 -16.07 20.45
C ASP A 35 14.90 -14.59 20.09
N PRO A 36 16.07 -13.97 20.35
CA PRO A 36 16.37 -12.60 19.94
C PRO A 36 16.09 -12.31 18.46
N ILE A 37 16.30 -13.26 17.54
CA ILE A 37 16.06 -13.04 16.11
C ILE A 37 14.56 -12.92 15.81
N GLN A 38 13.74 -13.76 16.43
CA GLN A 38 12.28 -13.66 16.30
C GLN A 38 11.73 -12.35 16.90
N GLN A 39 12.34 -11.84 17.99
CA GLN A 39 11.98 -10.52 18.54
C GLN A 39 12.30 -9.39 17.54
N LEU A 40 13.50 -9.40 16.96
CA LEU A 40 13.91 -8.46 15.91
C LEU A 40 12.98 -8.50 14.70
N PHE A 41 12.58 -9.68 14.26
CA PHE A 41 11.63 -9.83 13.15
C PHE A 41 10.27 -9.19 13.48
N LEU A 42 9.72 -9.47 14.66
CA LEU A 42 8.46 -8.87 15.10
C LEU A 42 8.55 -7.35 15.29
N GLU A 43 9.69 -6.87 15.76
CA GLU A 43 9.97 -5.44 15.88
C GLU A 43 9.95 -4.76 14.51
N LYS A 44 10.65 -5.34 13.52
CA LYS A 44 10.68 -4.81 12.15
C LYS A 44 9.32 -4.86 11.45
N LEU A 45 8.53 -5.90 11.69
CA LEU A 45 7.14 -5.97 11.22
C LEU A 45 6.28 -4.86 11.80
N ARG A 46 6.41 -4.58 13.10
CA ARG A 46 5.67 -3.50 13.77
C ARG A 46 6.13 -2.13 13.28
N GLU A 47 7.44 -1.94 13.08
CA GLU A 47 8.02 -0.72 12.52
C GLU A 47 7.48 -0.47 11.11
N TYR A 48 7.54 -1.49 10.24
CA TYR A 48 6.99 -1.43 8.89
C TYR A 48 5.50 -1.10 8.91
N LYS A 49 4.68 -1.80 9.70
CA LYS A 49 3.23 -1.55 9.78
C LYS A 49 2.89 -0.10 10.16
N LYS A 50 3.71 0.53 11.01
CA LYS A 50 3.54 1.94 11.39
C LYS A 50 3.94 2.89 10.27
N LYS A 51 5.03 2.59 9.56
CA LYS A 51 5.58 3.43 8.48
C LYS A 51 4.84 3.25 7.16
N SER A 52 4.19 2.11 6.92
CA SER A 52 3.53 1.77 5.66
C SER A 52 2.16 2.41 5.47
N SER A 53 1.61 3.10 6.47
CA SER A 53 0.29 3.73 6.37
C SER A 53 0.34 5.04 5.59
N GLY A 54 -0.52 5.19 4.58
CA GLY A 54 -0.82 6.50 3.99
C GLY A 54 -0.41 6.71 2.54
N GLY A 55 0.20 5.71 1.88
CA GLY A 55 0.49 5.74 0.43
C GLY A 55 1.45 6.84 -0.04
N GLN A 56 1.92 7.68 0.88
CA GLN A 56 2.85 8.76 0.65
C GLN A 56 4.28 8.29 0.96
N LEU A 57 5.26 9.09 0.53
CA LEU A 57 6.64 8.87 0.91
C LEU A 57 6.75 8.79 2.44
N VAL A 58 7.46 7.77 2.92
CA VAL A 58 7.74 7.60 4.35
C VAL A 58 8.75 8.66 4.77
N ASP A 59 8.43 9.41 5.83
CA ASP A 59 9.29 10.45 6.41
C ASP A 59 9.92 11.41 5.37
N PRO A 60 9.14 12.10 4.53
CA PRO A 60 9.68 12.84 3.41
C PRO A 60 10.36 14.13 3.85
N SER A 61 11.67 14.24 3.61
CA SER A 61 12.39 15.50 3.69
C SER A 61 11.85 16.50 2.65
N PRO A 62 11.82 17.82 2.94
CA PRO A 62 11.48 18.85 1.95
C PRO A 62 12.31 18.77 0.67
N GLU A 63 13.56 18.28 0.76
CA GLU A 63 14.45 18.08 -0.38
C GLU A 63 13.94 16.99 -1.33
N ILE A 64 13.54 15.83 -0.79
CA ILE A 64 13.01 14.70 -1.57
C ILE A 64 11.71 15.09 -2.27
N GLN A 65 10.84 15.86 -1.61
CA GLN A 65 9.61 16.35 -2.26
C GLN A 65 9.91 17.32 -3.40
N ARG A 66 10.94 18.16 -3.27
CA ARG A 66 11.39 19.07 -4.32
C ARG A 66 11.95 18.28 -5.50
N GLU A 67 12.80 17.29 -5.26
CA GLU A 67 13.35 16.40 -6.29
C GLU A 67 12.25 15.65 -7.03
N LEU A 68 11.29 15.08 -6.32
CA LEU A 68 10.14 14.39 -6.92
C LEU A 68 9.37 15.32 -7.86
N LYS A 69 9.08 16.56 -7.44
CA LYS A 69 8.40 17.54 -8.30
C LYS A 69 9.23 17.92 -9.52
N GLN A 70 10.55 18.07 -9.36
CA GLN A 70 11.46 18.39 -10.46
C GLN A 70 11.51 17.26 -11.50
N GLU A 71 11.68 16.01 -11.07
CA GLU A 71 11.69 14.86 -11.97
C GLU A 71 10.32 14.65 -12.64
N HIS A 72 9.22 14.81 -11.90
CA HIS A 72 7.88 14.77 -12.48
C HIS A 72 7.70 15.82 -13.57
N THR A 73 8.18 17.05 -13.35
CA THR A 73 8.10 18.14 -14.34
C THR A 73 8.94 17.84 -15.58
N LYS A 74 10.11 17.23 -15.40
CA LYS A 74 10.99 16.81 -16.49
C LYS A 74 10.33 15.71 -17.34
N LEU A 75 9.74 14.70 -16.69
CA LEU A 75 9.00 13.63 -17.36
C LEU A 75 7.82 14.17 -18.17
N LEU A 76 7.00 15.04 -17.56
CA LEU A 76 5.89 15.72 -18.22
C LEU A 76 6.32 16.43 -19.51
N LYS A 77 7.42 17.18 -19.48
CA LYS A 77 7.98 17.84 -20.66
C LYS A 77 8.45 16.87 -21.73
N MET A 78 9.09 15.76 -21.36
CA MET A 78 9.62 14.77 -22.32
C MET A 78 8.50 14.00 -23.04
N TYR A 79 7.38 13.74 -22.37
CA TYR A 79 6.29 12.92 -22.90
C TYR A 79 5.06 13.72 -23.37
N GLY A 80 5.21 15.03 -23.57
CA GLY A 80 4.14 15.88 -24.10
C GLY A 80 2.99 16.15 -23.13
N GLY A 81 3.14 15.80 -21.86
CA GLY A 81 2.22 16.18 -20.78
C GLY A 81 2.51 17.59 -20.31
N SER A 82 2.19 18.61 -21.11
CA SER A 82 2.26 20.00 -20.66
C SER A 82 1.17 20.32 -19.62
N GLU A 83 1.32 21.43 -18.90
CA GLU A 83 0.32 21.88 -17.92
C GLU A 83 -1.06 21.99 -18.57
N GLY A 84 -2.01 21.17 -18.11
CA GLY A 84 -3.39 21.13 -18.61
C GLY A 84 -3.71 20.00 -19.59
N VAL A 85 -2.73 19.19 -20.02
CA VAL A 85 -2.99 17.98 -20.81
C VAL A 85 -3.31 16.81 -19.88
N ASP A 86 -4.53 16.30 -19.98
CA ASP A 86 -4.96 15.11 -19.25
C ASP A 86 -4.33 13.86 -19.88
N MET A 87 -3.24 13.39 -19.28
CA MET A 87 -2.51 12.20 -19.72
C MET A 87 -3.31 10.89 -19.59
N THR A 88 -4.48 10.92 -18.95
CA THR A 88 -5.39 9.75 -18.91
C THR A 88 -6.24 9.62 -20.17
N LYS A 89 -6.35 10.69 -20.96
CA LYS A 89 -7.13 10.72 -22.20
C LYS A 89 -6.22 10.51 -23.40
N PHE A 90 -6.72 9.73 -24.34
CA PHE A 90 -6.05 9.54 -25.62
C PHE A 90 -6.10 10.85 -26.43
N PRO A 91 -5.02 11.22 -27.16
CA PRO A 91 -4.98 12.46 -27.93
C PRO A 91 -5.93 12.44 -29.14
N ASP A 92 -6.55 13.58 -29.42
CA ASP A 92 -7.33 13.78 -30.64
C ASP A 92 -6.41 13.94 -31.85
N ILE A 93 -6.28 12.87 -32.64
CA ILE A 93 -5.45 12.87 -33.84
C ILE A 93 -6.21 13.55 -34.98
N LYS A 94 -5.80 14.76 -35.36
CA LYS A 94 -6.31 15.45 -36.55
C LYS A 94 -5.37 15.21 -37.72
N PHE A 95 -5.87 14.53 -38.75
CA PHE A 95 -5.17 14.37 -40.01
C PHE A 95 -5.45 15.58 -40.89
N THR A 96 -4.43 16.37 -41.20
CA THR A 96 -4.53 17.42 -42.22
C THR A 96 -4.23 16.80 -43.58
N ASP A 97 -5.10 17.07 -44.55
CA ASP A 97 -4.86 16.64 -45.93
C ASP A 97 -3.56 17.23 -46.46
N VAL A 98 -2.66 16.36 -46.93
CA VAL A 98 -1.41 16.78 -47.55
C VAL A 98 -1.76 17.46 -48.85
N LYS A 99 -1.50 18.78 -48.94
CA LYS A 99 -1.56 19.49 -50.21
C LYS A 99 -0.40 18.98 -51.07
N LEU A 100 -0.74 18.24 -52.11
CA LEU A 100 0.22 17.80 -53.11
C LEU A 100 0.62 19.01 -53.95
N ASP A 101 1.89 19.40 -53.88
CA ASP A 101 2.42 20.39 -54.82
C ASP A 101 2.41 19.75 -56.22
N PRO A 102 1.85 20.44 -57.24
CA PRO A 102 1.84 19.91 -58.59
C PRO A 102 3.28 19.76 -59.09
N ILE A 103 3.69 18.51 -59.35
CA ILE A 103 4.98 18.22 -59.97
C ILE A 103 4.92 18.76 -61.40
N ASN A 104 5.80 19.71 -61.71
CA ASN A 104 5.98 20.42 -63.00
C ASN A 104 5.40 19.66 -64.20
N MET A 105 4.19 20.03 -64.61
CA MET A 105 3.64 19.70 -65.92
C MET A 105 4.04 20.79 -66.92
N ASP A 106 5.34 21.02 -67.07
CA ASP A 106 5.85 21.91 -68.10
C ASP A 106 5.97 21.14 -69.42
N ALA A 107 4.96 21.36 -70.26
CA ALA A 107 4.97 21.38 -71.72
C ALA A 107 5.85 20.35 -72.47
N ALA A 108 5.20 19.32 -73.01
CA ALA A 108 5.62 18.64 -74.23
C ALA A 108 4.98 19.32 -75.46
#